data_AF-A0A9Q3L3M9-F1
#
_entry.id   AF-A0A9Q3L3M9-F1
#
_cell.length_a   1.000
_cell.length_b   1.000
_cell.length_c   1.000
_cell.angle_alpha   90.00
_cell.angle_beta   90.00
_cell.angle_gamma   90.00
#
_symmetry.space_group_name_H-M   'P 1'
#
loop_
_entity.id
_entity.type
_entity.pdbx_description
1 polymer ?
#
loop_
_entity_poly.entity_id
_entity_poly.type
_entity_poly.pdbx_seq_one_letter_code
_entity_poly.pdbx_strand_id
1 'polypeptide(L)'
;MFSDVVDQIQRQVWQEKDYKEILKKLARGESVPDYSLEPQAKLLLFKDRVVIPSNHEIQLDILQKRHDSPLAGHPGQEKTLKLIKRDFYWAAMNQIIKDYVSSCQQCSRNKNIHHKKFGLLKPLQIPSGPWNSLSMDFITQLPL
;
A
#
# COMPACT_ATOMS: atom_id res chain seq x y z
N MET A 1 -17.48 0.20 20.81
CA MET A 1 -16.96 -0.23 19.50
C MET A 1 -15.93 0.74 18.93
N PHE A 2 -16.25 2.02 18.67
CA PHE A 2 -15.21 3.01 18.27
C PHE A 2 -14.31 3.45 19.43
N SER A 3 -14.84 3.49 20.66
CA SER A 3 -14.08 3.80 21.88
C SER A 3 -12.93 2.82 22.13
N ASP A 4 -13.18 1.53 21.88
CA ASP A 4 -12.26 0.46 22.30
C ASP A 4 -10.96 0.48 21.50
N VAL A 5 -11.05 0.82 20.20
CA VAL A 5 -9.87 0.97 19.32
C VAL A 5 -9.08 2.22 19.69
N VAL A 6 -9.76 3.34 19.98
CA VAL A 6 -9.11 4.58 20.42
C VAL A 6 -8.36 4.34 21.73
N ASP A 7 -9.01 3.69 22.70
CA ASP A 7 -8.40 3.33 23.99
C ASP A 7 -7.19 2.41 23.80
N GLN A 8 -7.28 1.44 22.87
CA GLN A 8 -6.17 0.55 22.54
C GLN A 8 -4.99 1.33 21.94
N ILE A 9 -5.24 2.21 20.97
CA ILE A 9 -4.22 3.07 20.35
C ILE A 9 -3.53 3.91 21.44
N GLN A 10 -4.30 4.60 22.27
CA GLN A 10 -3.75 5.41 23.36
C GLN A 10 -2.85 4.57 24.28
N ARG A 11 -3.34 3.44 24.78
CA ARG A 11 -2.58 2.58 25.71
C ARG A 11 -1.25 2.13 25.10
N GLN A 12 -1.25 1.73 23.84
CA GLN A 12 -0.05 1.23 23.17
C GLN A 12 0.94 2.35 22.83
N VAL A 13 0.46 3.51 22.38
CA VAL A 13 1.32 4.70 22.15
C VAL A 13 1.99 5.12 23.47
N TRP A 14 1.31 5.00 24.60
CA TRP A 14 1.90 5.26 25.93
C TRP A 14 2.96 4.24 26.39
N GLN A 15 3.01 3.06 25.78
CA GLN A 15 4.00 2.02 26.07
C GLN A 15 5.27 2.16 25.21
N GLU A 16 5.16 2.73 24.02
CA GLU A 16 6.30 2.95 23.14
C GLU A 16 7.21 4.07 23.67
N LYS A 17 8.49 3.76 23.82
CA LYS A 17 9.48 4.67 24.42
C LYS A 17 9.51 6.04 23.72
N ASP A 18 9.49 6.04 22.39
CA ASP A 18 9.62 7.25 21.58
C ASP A 18 8.43 8.19 21.77
N TYR A 19 7.20 7.65 21.72
CA TYR A 19 6.00 8.44 21.89
C TYR A 19 5.72 8.81 23.35
N LYS A 20 6.11 7.95 24.31
CA LYS A 20 5.95 8.20 25.74
C LYS A 20 6.69 9.47 26.19
N GLU A 21 7.91 9.68 25.70
CA GLU A 21 8.66 10.90 26.04
C GLU A 21 8.04 12.16 25.43
N ILE A 22 7.50 12.06 24.21
CA ILE A 22 6.75 13.15 23.56
C ILE A 22 5.49 13.48 24.37
N LEU A 23 4.71 12.46 24.75
CA LEU A 23 3.48 12.61 25.53
C LEU A 23 3.74 13.27 26.89
N LYS A 24 4.83 12.92 27.59
CA LYS A 24 5.22 13.58 28.85
C LYS A 24 5.56 15.06 28.69
N LYS A 25 6.17 15.46 27.56
CA LYS A 25 6.48 16.87 27.27
C LYS A 25 5.19 17.64 27.01
N LEU A 26 4.33 17.11 26.14
CA LEU A 26 3.02 17.70 25.83
C LEU A 26 2.14 17.81 27.09
N ALA A 27 2.15 16.81 27.97
CA ALA A 27 1.41 16.83 29.24
C ALA A 27 1.90 17.90 30.22
N ARG A 28 3.16 18.35 30.10
CA ARG A 28 3.73 19.46 30.88
C ARG A 28 3.46 20.84 30.26
N GLY A 29 2.74 20.88 29.13
CA GLY A 29 2.50 22.11 28.37
C GLY A 29 3.68 22.55 27.50
N GLU A 30 4.71 21.71 27.36
CA GLU A 30 5.81 21.98 26.44
C GLU A 30 5.36 21.74 24.99
N SER A 31 5.75 22.63 24.08
CA SER A 31 5.54 22.42 22.65
C SER A 31 6.58 21.45 22.10
N VAL A 32 6.14 20.46 21.32
CA VAL A 32 7.01 19.52 20.60
C VAL A 32 6.82 19.74 19.11
N PRO A 33 7.87 20.01 18.32
CA PRO A 33 7.73 20.24 16.87
C PRO A 33 6.98 19.11 16.18
N ASP A 34 6.05 19.46 15.30
CA ASP A 34 5.20 18.54 14.51
C ASP A 34 4.23 17.65 15.31
N TYR A 35 4.31 17.60 16.64
CA TYR A 35 3.46 16.76 17.48
C TYR A 35 2.45 17.57 18.27
N SER A 36 1.21 17.07 18.34
CA SER A 36 0.13 17.66 19.13
C SER A 36 -0.75 16.58 19.74
N LEU A 37 -1.57 16.96 20.71
CA LEU A 37 -2.60 16.08 21.28
C LEU A 37 -3.97 16.55 20.79
N GLU A 38 -4.77 15.59 20.30
CA GLU A 38 -6.16 15.87 19.97
C GLU A 38 -6.96 16.19 21.24
N PRO A 39 -7.68 17.33 21.32
CA PRO A 39 -8.33 17.76 22.55
C PRO A 39 -9.40 16.81 23.10
N GLN A 40 -10.14 16.13 22.21
CA GLN A 40 -11.29 15.32 22.58
C GLN A 40 -10.90 13.86 22.84
N ALA A 41 -10.34 13.20 21.83
CA ALA A 41 -10.00 11.79 21.93
C ALA A 41 -8.58 11.54 22.48
N LYS A 42 -7.83 12.57 22.89
CA LYS A 42 -6.48 12.46 23.48
C LYS A 42 -5.52 11.59 22.66
N LEU A 43 -5.69 11.58 21.34
CA LEU A 43 -4.80 10.88 20.42
C LEU A 43 -3.56 11.73 20.14
N LEU A 44 -2.40 11.07 20.05
CA LEU A 44 -1.18 11.73 19.60
C LEU A 44 -1.28 11.96 18.09
N LEU A 45 -1.00 13.19 17.66
CA LEU A 45 -0.98 13.58 16.27
C LEU A 45 0.44 13.94 15.83
N PHE A 46 0.79 13.60 14.60
CA PHE A 46 2.02 14.02 13.93
C PHE A 46 1.69 14.71 12.60
N LYS A 47 1.85 16.03 12.54
CA LYS A 47 1.40 16.88 11.42
C LYS A 47 -0.08 16.63 11.10
N ASP A 48 -0.93 16.76 12.10
CA ASP A 48 -2.39 16.57 12.04
C ASP A 48 -2.88 15.16 11.65
N ARG A 49 -2.03 14.14 11.82
CA ARG A 49 -2.36 12.74 11.52
C ARG A 49 -2.23 11.88 12.75
N VAL A 50 -3.17 10.95 12.94
CA VAL A 50 -3.18 10.07 14.11
C VAL A 50 -1.97 9.17 14.09
N VAL A 51 -1.20 9.19 15.17
CA VAL A 51 -0.07 8.29 15.38
C VAL A 51 -0.62 6.90 15.71
N ILE A 52 -0.29 5.93 14.87
CA ILE A 52 -0.63 4.53 15.06
C ILE A 52 0.59 3.83 15.69
N PRO A 53 0.41 3.08 16.79
CA PRO A 53 1.49 2.33 17.41
C PRO A 53 2.02 1.25 16.46
N SER A 54 3.17 0.67 16.81
CA SER A 54 3.79 -0.50 16.18
C SER A 54 3.00 -1.78 16.47
N ASN A 55 1.66 -1.72 16.34
CA ASN A 55 0.75 -2.85 16.47
C ASN A 55 0.30 -3.31 15.09
N HIS A 56 0.68 -4.53 14.76
CA HIS A 56 0.37 -5.17 13.48
C HIS A 56 -1.15 -5.27 13.22
N GLU A 57 -1.97 -5.55 14.23
CA GLU A 57 -3.41 -5.73 14.04
C GLU A 57 -4.10 -4.43 13.60
N ILE A 58 -3.78 -3.31 14.25
CA ILE A 58 -4.36 -2.00 13.92
C ILE A 58 -3.87 -1.53 12.55
N GLN A 59 -2.57 -1.69 12.28
CA GLN A 59 -2.00 -1.35 10.97
C GLN A 59 -2.64 -2.19 9.85
N LEU A 60 -2.82 -3.49 10.08
CA LEU A 60 -3.45 -4.40 9.13
C LEU A 60 -4.92 -4.05 8.89
N ASP A 61 -5.69 -3.75 9.93
CA ASP A 61 -7.08 -3.32 9.80
C ASP A 61 -7.22 -2.04 8.96
N ILE A 62 -6.32 -1.06 9.18
CA ILE A 62 -6.26 0.16 8.35
C ILE A 62 -5.91 -0.19 6.90
N LEU A 63 -4.91 -1.04 6.67
CA LEU A 63 -4.50 -1.48 5.34
C LEU A 63 -5.63 -2.17 4.59
N GLN A 64 -6.30 -3.14 5.23
CA GLN A 64 -7.44 -3.86 4.67
C GLN A 64 -8.59 -2.91 4.32
N LYS A 65 -8.96 -2.00 5.22
CA LYS A 65 -10.03 -1.02 4.97
C LYS A 65 -9.72 -0.07 3.83
N ARG A 66 -8.46 0.30 3.64
CA ARG A 66 -8.03 1.27 2.59
C ARG A 66 -7.66 0.61 1.26
N HIS A 67 -7.28 -0.66 1.24
CA HIS A 67 -6.86 -1.37 0.04
C HIS A 67 -7.85 -2.45 -0.43
N ASP A 68 -8.34 -3.29 0.49
CA ASP A 68 -9.13 -4.48 0.15
C ASP A 68 -10.63 -4.24 0.09
N SER A 69 -11.09 -3.10 0.59
CA SER A 69 -12.48 -2.70 0.45
C SER A 69 -12.88 -2.69 -1.04
N PRO A 70 -13.97 -3.37 -1.44
CA PRO A 70 -14.45 -3.33 -2.83
C PRO A 70 -14.67 -1.90 -3.35
N LEU A 71 -15.05 -0.98 -2.46
CA LEU A 71 -15.23 0.44 -2.77
C LEU A 71 -13.91 1.19 -2.99
N ALA A 72 -12.80 0.74 -2.39
CA ALA A 72 -11.48 1.33 -2.59
C ALA A 72 -10.87 0.93 -3.95
N GLY A 73 -11.25 -0.25 -4.45
CA GLY A 73 -10.86 -0.74 -5.78
C GLY A 73 -9.39 -1.14 -5.90
N HIS A 74 -8.80 -1.71 -4.84
CA HIS A 74 -7.42 -2.22 -4.84
C HIS A 74 -6.38 -1.23 -5.41
N PRO A 75 -6.27 -0.01 -4.83
CA PRO A 75 -5.36 1.01 -5.34
C PRO A 75 -3.90 0.53 -5.34
N GLY A 76 -3.14 0.96 -6.35
CA GLY A 76 -1.70 0.73 -6.39
C GLY A 76 -0.95 1.46 -5.26
N GLN A 77 0.31 1.06 -5.03
CA GLN A 77 1.14 1.47 -3.90
C GLN A 77 1.10 2.98 -3.59
N GLU A 78 1.34 3.83 -4.58
CA GLU A 78 1.34 5.30 -4.42
C GLU A 78 -0.02 5.85 -3.97
N LYS A 79 -1.12 5.32 -4.51
CA LYS A 79 -2.47 5.77 -4.18
C LYS A 79 -2.86 5.30 -2.78
N THR A 80 -2.55 4.05 -2.43
CA THR A 80 -2.76 3.51 -1.07
C THR A 80 -1.99 4.31 -0.03
N LEU A 81 -0.73 4.62 -0.32
CA LEU A 81 0.13 5.43 0.55
C LEU A 81 -0.46 6.82 0.77
N LYS A 82 -0.92 7.50 -0.28
CA LYS A 82 -1.58 8.81 -0.15
C LYS A 82 -2.87 8.75 0.67
N LEU A 83 -3.70 7.73 0.47
CA LEU A 83 -4.96 7.56 1.20
C LEU A 83 -4.73 7.37 2.70
N ILE A 84 -3.76 6.52 3.07
CA ILE A 84 -3.43 6.25 4.47
C ILE A 84 -2.77 7.46 5.12
N LYS A 85 -1.79 8.09 4.43
CA LYS A 85 -1.06 9.25 4.94
C LYS A 85 -1.89 10.50 5.17
N ARG A 86 -3.12 10.55 4.65
CA ARG A 86 -4.01 11.67 4.91
C ARG A 86 -4.45 11.70 6.38
N ASP A 87 -4.70 10.53 6.96
CA ASP A 87 -5.35 10.41 8.25
C ASP A 87 -4.40 9.83 9.33
N PHE A 88 -3.37 9.05 8.93
CA PHE A 88 -2.53 8.27 9.83
C PHE A 88 -1.03 8.47 9.62
N TYR A 89 -0.27 8.19 10.67
CA TYR A 89 1.19 8.12 10.67
C TYR A 89 1.70 6.98 11.54
N TRP A 90 2.72 6.24 11.08
CA TRP A 90 3.51 5.35 11.91
C TRP A 90 4.93 5.18 11.34
N ALA A 91 5.84 4.67 12.15
CA ALA A 91 7.22 4.41 11.73
C ALA A 91 7.27 3.38 10.59
N ALA A 92 8.15 3.59 9.61
CA ALA A 92 8.30 2.72 8.43
C ALA A 92 7.02 2.51 7.58
N MET A 93 5.99 3.36 7.71
CA MET A 93 4.70 3.17 7.01
C MET A 93 4.83 3.01 5.49
N ASN A 94 5.77 3.72 4.86
CA ASN A 94 5.98 3.63 3.41
C ASN A 94 6.32 2.21 2.97
N GLN A 95 7.22 1.56 3.71
CA GLN A 95 7.72 0.23 3.38
C GLN A 95 6.62 -0.80 3.64
N ILE A 96 5.98 -0.72 4.82
CA ILE A 96 4.88 -1.61 5.22
C ILE A 96 3.73 -1.55 4.20
N ILE A 97 3.31 -0.36 3.77
CA ILE A 97 2.24 -0.21 2.77
C ILE A 97 2.67 -0.78 1.41
N LYS A 98 3.93 -0.58 1.00
CA LYS A 98 4.44 -1.10 -0.28
C LYS A 98 4.45 -2.63 -0.29
N ASP A 99 4.89 -3.24 0.81
CA ASP A 99 4.97 -4.69 0.99
C ASP A 99 3.56 -5.32 1.08
N TYR A 100 2.63 -4.64 1.75
CA TYR A 100 1.24 -5.05 1.79
C TYR A 100 0.62 -5.09 0.38
N VAL A 101 0.74 -3.99 -0.37
CA VAL A 101 0.15 -3.90 -1.71
C VAL A 101 0.88 -4.82 -2.71
N SER A 102 2.18 -5.06 -2.55
CA SER A 102 2.92 -5.98 -3.44
C SER A 102 2.56 -7.45 -3.21
N SER A 103 2.18 -7.82 -1.98
CA SER A 103 1.72 -9.17 -1.62
C SER A 103 0.26 -9.44 -1.98
N CYS A 104 -0.50 -8.44 -2.43
CA CYS A 104 -1.90 -8.61 -2.83
C CYS A 104 -2.04 -9.47 -4.10
N GLN A 105 -2.62 -10.65 -3.94
CA GLN A 105 -2.84 -11.61 -5.03
C GLN A 105 -3.79 -11.08 -6.11
N GLN A 106 -4.84 -10.37 -5.73
CA GLN A 106 -5.81 -9.79 -6.67
C GLN A 106 -5.15 -8.72 -7.54
N CYS A 107 -4.37 -7.84 -6.93
CA CYS A 107 -3.57 -6.86 -7.65
C CYS A 107 -2.55 -7.54 -8.56
N SER A 108 -1.81 -8.53 -8.06
CA SER A 108 -0.79 -9.25 -8.83
C SER A 108 -1.37 -9.88 -10.10
N ARG A 109 -2.52 -10.56 -10.00
CA ARG A 109 -3.20 -11.20 -11.13
C ARG A 109 -3.72 -10.20 -12.17
N ASN A 110 -4.20 -9.04 -11.72
CA ASN A 110 -4.77 -8.02 -12.60
C ASN A 110 -3.72 -7.02 -13.11
N LYS A 111 -2.47 -7.10 -12.65
CA LYS A 111 -1.42 -6.18 -13.05
C LYS A 111 -0.96 -6.51 -14.46
N ASN A 112 -1.11 -5.55 -15.36
CA ASN A 112 -0.47 -5.66 -16.67
C ASN A 112 1.05 -5.78 -16.49
N ILE A 113 1.65 -6.77 -17.15
CA ILE A 113 3.09 -6.96 -17.15
C ILE A 113 3.72 -5.81 -17.94
N HIS A 114 4.22 -4.81 -17.21
CA HIS A 114 5.07 -3.76 -17.77
C HIS A 114 6.47 -4.32 -18.01
N HIS A 115 6.60 -5.12 -19.06
CA HIS A 115 7.91 -5.49 -19.60
C HIS A 115 8.45 -4.31 -20.41
N LYS A 116 9.78 -4.20 -20.51
CA LYS A 116 10.40 -3.32 -21.50
C LYS A 116 9.86 -3.70 -22.87
N LYS A 117 9.70 -2.74 -23.79
CA LYS A 117 9.33 -3.02 -25.19
C LYS A 117 10.08 -4.26 -25.64
N PHE A 118 9.36 -5.29 -26.11
CA PHE A 118 10.00 -6.42 -26.77
C PHE A 118 10.96 -5.81 -27.80
N GLY A 119 12.24 -6.21 -27.73
CA GLY A 119 13.27 -5.68 -28.62
C GLY A 119 12.92 -5.92 -30.08
N LEU A 120 13.88 -5.69 -30.97
CA LEU A 120 13.67 -6.06 -32.37
C LEU A 120 13.34 -7.55 -32.45
N LEU A 121 12.24 -7.87 -33.15
CA LEU A 121 11.91 -9.25 -33.49
C LEU A 121 13.12 -9.83 -34.22
N LYS A 122 13.62 -10.98 -33.77
CA LYS A 122 14.64 -11.71 -34.53
C LYS A 122 13.96 -12.34 -35.74
N PRO A 123 14.28 -11.92 -36.98
CA PRO A 123 13.74 -12.59 -38.14
C PRO A 123 14.24 -14.04 -38.16
N LEU A 124 13.40 -14.94 -38.68
CA LEU A 124 13.82 -16.30 -38.98
C LEU A 124 14.92 -16.27 -40.06
N GLN A 125 15.78 -17.29 -40.07
CA GLN A 125 16.80 -17.41 -41.10
C GLN A 125 16.12 -17.53 -42.47
N ILE A 126 16.69 -16.87 -43.48
CA ILE A 126 16.22 -16.97 -44.85
C ILE A 126 16.50 -18.41 -45.34
N PRO A 127 15.48 -19.15 -45.81
CA PRO A 127 15.70 -20.51 -46.30
C PRO A 127 16.63 -20.49 -47.52
N SER A 128 17.60 -21.41 -47.54
CA SER A 128 18.66 -21.49 -48.56
C SER A 128 18.22 -22.10 -49.90
N GLY A 129 16.98 -22.57 -49.99
CA GLY A 129 16.45 -23.24 -51.18
C GLY A 129 14.96 -23.55 -51.05
N PRO A 130 14.32 -24.00 -52.14
CA PRO A 130 12.92 -24.40 -52.14
C PRO A 130 12.65 -25.48 -51.08
N TRP A 131 11.49 -25.44 -50.44
CA TRP A 131 11.02 -26.41 -49.43
C TRP A 131 11.81 -26.48 -48.11
N ASN A 132 12.83 -25.65 -47.91
CA ASN A 132 13.61 -25.62 -46.66
C ASN A 132 12.89 -24.95 -45.47
N SER A 133 11.75 -24.29 -45.72
CA SER A 133 10.89 -23.71 -44.69
C SER A 133 9.43 -23.74 -45.16
N LEU A 134 8.54 -24.27 -44.32
CA LEU A 134 7.10 -24.34 -44.56
C LEU A 134 6.38 -23.71 -43.36
N SER A 135 5.53 -22.73 -43.61
CA SER A 135 4.60 -22.16 -42.62
C SER A 135 3.18 -22.49 -43.05
N MET A 136 2.34 -22.91 -42.11
CA MET A 136 0.94 -23.23 -42.35
C MET A 136 0.09 -22.45 -41.35
N ASP A 137 -1.00 -21.87 -41.85
CA ASP A 137 -2.01 -21.22 -41.02
C ASP A 137 -3.40 -21.70 -41.46
N PHE A 138 -4.37 -21.66 -40.54
CA PHE A 138 -5.74 -22.08 -40.80
C PHE A 138 -6.64 -20.87 -40.94
N ILE A 139 -7.34 -20.79 -42.06
CA ILE A 139 -8.47 -19.86 -42.20
C ILE A 139 -9.69 -20.54 -41.57
N THR A 140 -10.26 -19.89 -40.55
CA THR A 140 -11.55 -20.28 -39.98
C THR A 140 -12.62 -19.30 -40.46
N GLN A 141 -13.90 -19.71 -40.42
CA GLN A 141 -15.08 -18.91 -40.83
C GLN A 141 -15.23 -18.69 -42.35
N LEU A 142 -15.13 -19.76 -43.13
CA LEU A 142 -15.51 -19.73 -44.55
C LEU A 142 -17.05 -19.87 -44.71
N PRO A 143 -17.66 -19.24 -45.74
CA PRO A 143 -19.08 -19.46 -46.05
C PRO A 143 -19.36 -20.94 -46.33
N LEU A 144 -20.52 -21.42 -45.88
CA LEU A 144 -21.07 -22.72 -46.25
C LEU A 144 -21.72 -22.66 -47.64
#